data_AF-A0A8T5FVL0-F1
#
_entry.id   AF-A0A8T5FVL0-F1
#
_cell.length_a   1.000
_cell.length_b   1.000
_cell.length_c   1.000
_cell.angle_alpha   90.00
_cell.angle_beta   90.00
_cell.angle_gamma   90.00
#
_symmetry.space_group_name_H-M   'P 1'
#
loop_
_entity.id
_entity.type
_entity.pdbx_description
1 polymer ?
#
loop_
_entity_poly.entity_id
_entity_poly.type
_entity_poly.pdbx_seq_one_letter_code
_entity_poly.pdbx_strand_id
1 'polypeptide(L)'
;MKNKFELILFIFVFLFIAIFLIFLFKDVDNNKENKFNINNVSSDEILNNDKANLNDKLLNGSSKLNEIEKKTENDTEEDEEESNDEDQDDIEKGNDTEEAEEETNTDDQEDIDEEDDINEEENDTEEAEEETNTEDQDDIEEEENNIEEDEEESNDEDQDDIEDNEELNNLVEIDYDIKKNIDENTYINLQREDYDRILSGEIFSSQIWSGNILIEGDLMMMPWVEINILPGTRIEFTKSKDKTPSIHHIELGPDGFNDLDSSRLKPYTDKHISVFFNGKINANGTKDNPILFTSNVEDKYYNDWSSLVVNTDDAYFNNVIIEYCQACLVVVDPSENIIVENSIVRHGFWGCFSIANSNGVYRNNIAKDCGHEGFDIKGNSKLINNEVKDSHFSFFILGGNPTFENNRAQNYANDINDNEIRDGIELIEEWNCKETDFWRYEDYIIPCMGEPFLLN
;
A
#
# COMPACT_ATOMS: atom_id res chain seq x y z
N MET A 1 -45.24 34.39 -9.77
CA MET A 1 -44.93 33.43 -8.68
C MET A 1 -43.43 33.12 -8.58
N LYS A 2 -42.71 32.85 -9.70
CA LYS A 2 -41.24 32.61 -9.71
C LYS A 2 -40.41 33.45 -8.72
N ASN A 3 -40.48 34.79 -8.78
CA ASN A 3 -39.65 35.67 -7.95
C ASN A 3 -39.85 35.52 -6.43
N LYS A 4 -40.96 34.92 -5.96
CA LYS A 4 -41.13 34.61 -4.53
C LYS A 4 -40.41 33.31 -4.13
N PHE A 5 -40.30 32.35 -5.04
CA PHE A 5 -39.62 31.08 -4.78
C PHE A 5 -38.10 31.26 -4.80
N GLU A 6 -37.57 32.00 -5.78
CA GLU A 6 -36.15 32.36 -5.85
C GLU A 6 -35.70 33.16 -4.62
N LEU A 7 -36.52 34.10 -4.12
CA LEU A 7 -36.21 34.85 -2.90
C LEU A 7 -36.21 33.96 -1.65
N ILE A 8 -37.13 33.00 -1.54
CA ILE A 8 -37.14 32.03 -0.43
C ILE A 8 -35.90 31.13 -0.49
N LEU A 9 -35.55 30.60 -1.66
CA LEU A 9 -34.37 29.77 -1.86
C LEU A 9 -33.08 30.53 -1.50
N PHE A 10 -32.96 31.79 -1.93
CA PHE A 10 -31.83 32.65 -1.61
C PHE A 10 -31.70 32.92 -0.10
N ILE A 11 -32.83 33.13 0.60
CA ILE A 11 -32.85 33.28 2.06
C ILE A 11 -32.40 31.99 2.76
N PHE A 12 -32.85 30.81 2.29
CA PHE A 12 -32.43 29.53 2.86
C PHE A 12 -30.94 29.27 2.70
N VAL A 13 -30.37 29.53 1.51
CA VAL A 13 -28.92 29.40 1.26
C VAL A 13 -28.12 30.35 2.15
N PHE A 14 -28.55 31.60 2.29
CA PHE A 14 -27.89 32.56 3.19
C PHE A 14 -27.97 32.15 4.67
N LEU A 15 -29.11 31.61 5.12
CA LEU A 15 -29.25 31.11 6.49
C LEU A 15 -28.33 29.91 6.75
N PHE A 16 -28.23 28.99 5.79
CA PHE A 16 -27.39 27.80 5.89
C PHE A 16 -25.90 28.16 5.98
N ILE A 17 -25.42 29.06 5.12
CA ILE A 17 -24.05 29.58 5.16
C ILE A 17 -23.77 30.28 6.49
N ALA A 18 -24.70 31.10 6.99
CA ALA A 18 -24.53 31.79 8.27
C ALA A 18 -24.45 30.82 9.46
N ILE A 19 -25.27 29.75 9.47
CA ILE A 19 -25.21 28.70 10.50
C ILE A 19 -23.89 27.93 10.41
N PHE A 20 -23.46 27.54 9.21
CA PHE A 20 -22.21 26.82 8.97
C PHE A 20 -20.98 27.63 9.45
N LEU A 21 -20.95 28.94 9.17
CA LEU A 21 -19.91 29.84 9.68
C LEU A 21 -19.94 29.95 11.22
N ILE A 22 -21.12 29.96 11.84
CA ILE A 22 -21.23 29.96 13.31
C ILE A 22 -20.64 28.69 13.92
N PHE A 23 -20.79 27.52 13.28
CA PHE A 23 -20.12 26.29 13.73
C PHE A 23 -18.60 26.37 13.55
N LEU A 24 -18.12 26.74 12.36
CA LEU A 24 -16.68 26.90 12.07
C LEU A 24 -15.95 27.83 13.07
N PHE A 25 -16.57 28.93 13.48
CA PHE A 25 -15.95 29.84 14.46
C PHE A 25 -16.12 29.41 15.92
N LYS A 26 -16.98 28.43 16.22
CA LYS A 26 -17.18 27.93 17.59
C LYS A 26 -16.03 27.04 18.06
N ASP A 27 -15.46 26.24 17.15
CA ASP A 27 -14.33 25.37 17.46
C ASP A 27 -13.00 26.14 17.58
N VAL A 28 -12.88 27.31 16.94
CA VAL A 28 -11.71 28.19 17.02
C VAL A 28 -11.54 28.85 18.40
N ASP A 29 -12.63 29.05 19.16
CA ASP A 29 -12.55 29.61 20.51
C ASP A 29 -12.43 28.55 21.62
N ASN A 30 -12.92 27.31 21.40
CA ASN A 30 -12.75 26.21 22.37
C ASN A 30 -11.28 25.75 22.50
N ASN A 31 -10.44 25.93 21.48
CA ASN A 31 -9.03 25.53 21.51
C ASN A 31 -8.06 26.52 22.18
N LYS A 32 -8.55 27.58 22.84
CA LYS A 32 -7.70 28.63 23.44
C LYS A 32 -7.39 28.47 24.94
N GLU A 33 -7.97 27.49 25.64
CA GLU A 33 -7.76 27.35 27.09
C GLU A 33 -6.64 26.37 27.51
N ASN A 34 -6.08 25.57 26.60
CA ASN A 34 -4.89 24.76 26.89
C ASN A 34 -3.59 25.58 26.78
N LYS A 35 -3.27 26.31 27.86
CA LYS A 35 -1.98 26.98 28.03
C LYS A 35 -0.84 25.97 28.22
N PHE A 36 -0.07 25.73 27.16
CA PHE A 36 1.28 25.21 27.31
C PHE A 36 2.17 26.24 28.01
N ASN A 37 2.83 25.83 29.10
CA ASN A 37 3.66 26.69 29.93
C ASN A 37 5.13 26.59 29.48
N ILE A 38 5.51 27.37 28.46
CA ILE A 38 6.89 27.37 27.93
C ILE A 38 7.73 28.38 28.73
N ASN A 39 8.70 27.86 29.50
CA ASN A 39 9.77 28.68 30.06
C ASN A 39 10.71 29.14 28.93
N ASN A 40 11.13 30.41 28.96
CA ASN A 40 12.03 30.98 27.95
C ASN A 40 13.38 30.24 27.91
N VAL A 41 13.69 29.60 26.80
CA VAL A 41 15.05 29.22 26.39
C VAL A 41 15.44 30.09 25.20
N SER A 42 16.69 30.56 25.15
CA SER A 42 17.15 31.46 24.10
C SER A 42 17.31 30.73 22.76
N SER A 43 16.91 31.38 21.67
CA SER A 43 17.11 30.91 20.29
C SER A 43 18.59 30.65 19.93
N ASP A 44 19.52 31.20 20.71
CA ASP A 44 20.96 31.06 20.48
C ASP A 44 21.55 29.76 21.05
N GLU A 45 20.85 29.03 21.93
CA GLU A 45 21.33 27.74 22.46
C GLU A 45 21.02 26.58 21.50
N ILE A 46 19.85 26.59 20.86
CA ILE A 46 19.42 25.51 19.94
C ILE A 46 20.34 25.46 18.72
N LEU A 47 20.61 26.62 18.10
CA LEU A 47 21.42 26.71 16.87
C LEU A 47 22.90 26.31 17.04
N ASN A 48 23.40 26.22 18.27
CA ASN A 48 24.77 25.80 18.57
C ASN A 48 24.85 24.29 18.90
N ASN A 49 23.83 23.71 19.55
CA ASN A 49 23.78 22.27 19.79
C ASN A 49 23.59 21.45 18.50
N ASP A 50 22.76 21.93 17.57
CA ASP A 50 22.54 21.23 16.29
C ASP A 50 23.82 21.17 15.44
N LYS A 51 24.65 22.22 15.48
CA LYS A 51 25.95 22.25 14.78
C LYS A 51 27.03 21.38 15.44
N ALA A 52 26.93 21.13 16.75
CA ALA A 52 27.81 20.17 17.41
C ALA A 52 27.45 18.74 16.99
N ASN A 53 26.17 18.37 17.11
CA ASN A 53 25.67 17.04 16.73
C ASN A 53 25.89 16.68 15.25
N LEU A 54 25.78 17.65 14.32
CA LEU A 54 26.02 17.39 12.90
C LEU A 54 27.49 17.06 12.61
N ASN A 55 28.43 17.74 13.28
CA ASN A 55 29.86 17.49 13.10
C ASN A 55 30.27 16.14 13.70
N ASP A 56 29.77 15.77 14.88
CA ASP A 56 30.09 14.48 15.51
C ASP A 56 29.53 13.29 14.70
N LYS A 57 28.36 13.44 14.06
CA LYS A 57 27.84 12.42 13.12
C LYS A 57 28.72 12.29 11.86
N LEU A 58 29.17 13.41 11.27
CA LEU A 58 30.04 13.39 10.08
C LEU A 58 31.44 12.81 10.37
N LEU A 59 32.01 13.11 11.54
CA LEU A 59 33.29 12.53 11.97
C LEU A 59 33.20 11.02 12.23
N ASN A 60 32.12 10.54 12.84
CA ASN A 60 31.90 9.11 13.09
C ASN A 60 31.52 8.30 11.82
N GLY A 61 30.92 8.94 10.81
CA GLY A 61 30.74 8.33 9.49
C GLY A 61 32.06 8.14 8.75
N SER A 62 32.95 9.15 8.80
CA SER A 62 34.25 9.10 8.15
C SER A 62 35.21 8.09 8.80
N SER A 63 35.16 7.88 10.12
CA SER A 63 36.00 6.86 10.78
C SER A 63 35.62 5.43 10.38
N LYS A 64 34.32 5.11 10.28
CA LYS A 64 33.87 3.78 9.82
C LYS A 64 34.26 3.47 8.38
N LEU A 65 34.19 4.44 7.46
CA LEU A 65 34.66 4.26 6.08
C LEU A 65 36.16 3.92 6.02
N ASN A 66 36.99 4.62 6.82
CA ASN A 66 38.43 4.33 6.91
C ASN A 66 38.76 2.97 7.56
N GLU A 67 37.87 2.41 8.39
CA GLU A 67 38.04 1.03 8.90
C GLU A 67 37.64 -0.03 7.87
N ILE A 68 36.65 0.24 7.02
CA ILE A 68 36.20 -0.68 5.96
C ILE A 68 37.24 -0.74 4.82
N GLU A 69 37.77 0.40 4.38
CA GLU A 69 38.86 0.44 3.37
C GLU A 69 40.13 -0.27 3.88
N LYS A 70 40.51 -0.09 5.16
CA LYS A 70 41.64 -0.82 5.75
C LYS A 70 41.43 -2.32 5.92
N LYS A 71 40.18 -2.78 5.98
CA LYS A 71 39.87 -4.20 6.08
C LYS A 71 39.90 -4.89 4.71
N THR A 72 39.75 -4.13 3.62
CA THR A 72 39.81 -4.65 2.25
C THR A 72 41.22 -4.61 1.63
N GLU A 73 42.18 -3.87 2.20
CA GLU A 73 43.59 -3.88 1.77
C GLU A 73 44.46 -4.99 2.40
N ASN A 74 43.98 -5.74 3.40
CA ASN A 74 44.79 -6.71 4.16
C ASN A 74 44.50 -8.21 3.88
N ASP A 75 43.44 -8.55 3.14
CA ASP A 75 43.06 -9.97 2.89
C ASP A 75 43.74 -10.57 1.63
N THR A 76 44.98 -10.13 1.33
CA THR A 76 45.85 -10.74 0.32
C THR A 76 47.34 -10.71 0.71
N GLU A 77 47.76 -11.57 1.66
CA GLU A 77 49.10 -12.20 1.63
C GLU A 77 49.25 -13.36 2.65
N GLU A 78 49.49 -14.56 2.09
CA GLU A 78 50.25 -15.72 2.59
C GLU A 78 49.94 -16.43 3.94
N ASP A 79 49.74 -17.75 3.83
CA ASP A 79 49.90 -18.75 4.89
C ASP A 79 51.39 -18.85 5.36
N GLU A 80 51.65 -19.02 6.67
CA GLU A 80 52.55 -20.09 7.21
C GLU A 80 52.66 -20.10 8.76
N GLU A 81 52.52 -21.32 9.32
CA GLU A 81 53.13 -21.93 10.52
C GLU A 81 53.07 -21.37 11.99
N GLU A 82 52.64 -22.30 12.87
CA GLU A 82 53.20 -22.68 14.20
C GLU A 82 53.14 -21.77 15.46
N SER A 83 52.23 -22.16 16.36
CA SER A 83 52.53 -22.76 17.69
C SER A 83 52.53 -21.93 19.00
N ASN A 84 51.93 -22.59 20.01
CA ASN A 84 52.31 -22.71 21.43
C ASN A 84 51.95 -21.64 22.52
N ASP A 85 51.25 -22.20 23.51
CA ASP A 85 51.43 -22.12 24.97
C ASP A 85 50.95 -20.92 25.81
N GLU A 86 50.04 -21.26 26.72
CA GLU A 86 50.01 -20.96 28.18
C GLU A 86 50.45 -19.56 28.68
N ASP A 87 49.54 -18.86 29.37
CA ASP A 87 49.68 -18.79 30.84
C ASP A 87 48.40 -18.36 31.57
N GLN A 88 48.30 -18.72 32.85
CA GLN A 88 47.26 -18.29 33.79
C GLN A 88 47.66 -16.97 34.47
N ASP A 89 46.69 -16.22 35.02
CA ASP A 89 46.80 -15.77 36.42
C ASP A 89 45.46 -15.25 36.98
N ASP A 90 45.22 -15.55 38.27
CA ASP A 90 44.11 -15.03 39.09
C ASP A 90 44.34 -13.57 39.51
N ILE A 91 43.29 -12.86 40.01
CA ILE A 91 43.26 -12.27 41.38
C ILE A 91 42.00 -11.40 41.69
N GLU A 92 41.32 -11.79 42.77
CA GLU A 92 40.55 -11.04 43.78
C GLU A 92 39.48 -9.96 43.46
N LYS A 93 38.24 -10.35 43.81
CA LYS A 93 37.36 -9.78 44.87
C LYS A 93 37.31 -8.24 45.08
N GLY A 94 36.08 -7.73 45.02
CA GLY A 94 35.61 -6.59 45.83
C GLY A 94 34.11 -6.72 46.12
N ASN A 95 33.74 -6.74 47.41
CA ASN A 95 32.34 -6.47 47.81
C ASN A 95 32.11 -4.96 47.76
N ASP A 96 30.85 -4.52 47.61
CA ASP A 96 30.15 -3.82 48.70
C ASP A 96 28.65 -3.66 48.39
N THR A 97 27.87 -3.69 49.46
CA THR A 97 26.40 -3.54 49.50
C THR A 97 26.04 -2.21 50.15
N GLU A 98 24.99 -1.54 49.67
CA GLU A 98 24.24 -0.56 50.49
C GLU A 98 22.75 -0.54 50.11
N GLU A 99 21.91 -0.04 51.03
CA GLU A 99 20.48 -0.33 51.17
C GLU A 99 19.55 0.82 50.73
N ALA A 100 18.25 0.53 50.54
CA ALA A 100 17.05 1.28 51.03
C ALA A 100 15.79 0.90 50.19
N GLU A 101 14.69 0.39 50.79
CA GLU A 101 13.39 1.10 51.09
C GLU A 101 12.55 1.42 49.81
N GLU A 102 11.21 1.39 49.71
CA GLU A 102 9.99 1.22 50.54
C GLU A 102 8.98 0.39 49.67
N GLU A 103 7.88 -0.26 50.08
CA GLU A 103 7.17 -0.51 51.36
C GLU A 103 6.44 -1.90 51.25
N THR A 104 5.32 -2.14 51.96
CA THR A 104 4.43 -3.33 51.85
C THR A 104 2.95 -2.92 51.99
N ASN A 105 2.03 -3.57 51.28
CA ASN A 105 0.62 -3.66 51.70
C ASN A 105 -0.02 -4.99 51.24
N THR A 106 -0.62 -5.71 52.18
CA THR A 106 -1.54 -6.84 51.97
C THR A 106 -2.81 -6.60 52.80
N ASP A 107 -3.73 -7.56 52.76
CA ASP A 107 -5.01 -7.60 53.49
C ASP A 107 -6.11 -6.81 52.74
N ASP A 108 -7.37 -7.26 52.64
CA ASP A 108 -8.10 -8.26 53.41
C ASP A 108 -8.86 -9.31 52.55
N GLN A 109 -9.24 -10.41 53.20
CA GLN A 109 -10.07 -11.50 52.68
C GLN A 109 -11.14 -11.83 53.74
N GLU A 110 -12.44 -11.75 53.40
CA GLU A 110 -13.53 -12.27 54.24
C GLU A 110 -14.53 -13.08 53.40
N ASP A 111 -14.91 -14.25 53.94
CA ASP A 111 -15.83 -15.22 53.34
C ASP A 111 -17.31 -14.89 53.63
N ILE A 112 -18.21 -15.23 52.71
CA ILE A 112 -19.62 -15.59 53.04
C ILE A 112 -20.07 -16.75 52.14
N ASP A 113 -20.60 -17.81 52.78
CA ASP A 113 -21.13 -19.04 52.19
C ASP A 113 -22.66 -18.99 51.88
N GLU A 114 -23.13 -20.10 51.29
CA GLU A 114 -24.48 -20.72 51.40
C GLU A 114 -25.64 -20.32 50.44
N GLU A 115 -25.85 -21.26 49.49
CA GLU A 115 -27.10 -22.00 49.15
C GLU A 115 -28.30 -21.38 48.39
N ASP A 116 -28.71 -22.19 47.40
CA ASP A 116 -30.07 -22.53 46.92
C ASP A 116 -31.12 -21.44 46.60
N ASP A 117 -31.64 -21.44 45.36
CA ASP A 117 -32.88 -22.18 45.09
C ASP A 117 -33.18 -22.43 43.59
N ILE A 118 -34.12 -23.36 43.37
CA ILE A 118 -34.55 -23.96 42.09
C ILE A 118 -35.51 -23.07 41.28
N ASN A 119 -35.41 -23.09 39.94
CA ASN A 119 -36.59 -23.32 39.07
C ASN A 119 -36.24 -23.69 37.62
N GLU A 120 -36.78 -24.83 37.21
CA GLU A 120 -36.98 -25.24 35.81
C GLU A 120 -38.18 -24.47 35.23
N GLU A 121 -38.18 -24.16 33.94
CA GLU A 121 -39.42 -24.24 33.16
C GLU A 121 -39.09 -24.59 31.70
N GLU A 122 -39.70 -25.69 31.22
CA GLU A 122 -39.58 -26.21 29.86
C GLU A 122 -40.36 -25.33 28.87
N ASN A 123 -40.09 -25.47 27.56
CA ASN A 123 -41.14 -25.57 26.53
C ASN A 123 -40.56 -25.97 25.17
N ASP A 124 -40.74 -27.24 24.83
CA ASP A 124 -41.25 -27.77 23.56
C ASP A 124 -40.66 -27.32 22.21
N THR A 125 -39.93 -28.28 21.65
CA THR A 125 -39.90 -28.72 20.24
C THR A 125 -41.13 -28.39 19.38
N GLU A 126 -40.88 -28.07 18.11
CA GLU A 126 -41.71 -28.56 17.01
C GLU A 126 -40.81 -29.07 15.86
N GLU A 127 -40.96 -30.34 15.50
CA GLU A 127 -40.34 -30.97 14.33
C GLU A 127 -41.14 -30.64 13.07
N ALA A 128 -40.47 -30.53 11.91
CA ALA A 128 -41.12 -30.66 10.61
C ALA A 128 -40.22 -31.46 9.68
N GLU A 129 -40.77 -32.56 9.14
CA GLU A 129 -40.04 -33.62 8.45
C GLU A 129 -39.69 -33.30 6.99
N GLU A 130 -38.90 -34.19 6.41
CA GLU A 130 -38.44 -34.24 5.03
C GLU A 130 -39.58 -34.25 4.00
N GLU A 131 -39.36 -33.64 2.83
CA GLU A 131 -39.72 -34.30 1.56
C GLU A 131 -38.52 -34.24 0.60
N THR A 132 -38.10 -35.42 0.17
CA THR A 132 -37.11 -35.61 -0.90
C THR A 132 -37.86 -35.72 -2.24
N ASN A 133 -37.29 -35.17 -3.31
CA ASN A 133 -37.67 -35.54 -4.67
C ASN A 133 -36.41 -35.77 -5.51
N THR A 134 -36.38 -36.95 -6.13
CA THR A 134 -35.37 -37.48 -7.03
C THR A 134 -35.87 -37.43 -8.47
N GLU A 135 -34.98 -37.70 -9.44
CA GLU A 135 -35.25 -37.79 -10.88
C GLU A 135 -35.45 -36.39 -11.52
N ASP A 136 -34.87 -36.06 -12.68
CA ASP A 136 -34.46 -36.92 -13.80
C ASP A 136 -32.97 -36.89 -14.16
N GLN A 137 -32.54 -37.96 -14.82
CA GLN A 137 -31.31 -38.04 -15.61
C GLN A 137 -31.55 -37.39 -16.99
N ASP A 138 -30.53 -36.75 -17.55
CA ASP A 138 -30.39 -36.65 -19.01
C ASP A 138 -28.91 -36.85 -19.37
N ASP A 139 -28.65 -37.95 -20.09
CA ASP A 139 -27.32 -38.31 -20.57
C ASP A 139 -26.95 -37.43 -21.78
N ILE A 140 -25.75 -36.83 -21.77
CA ILE A 140 -25.12 -36.30 -22.99
C ILE A 140 -23.75 -36.97 -23.13
N GLU A 141 -23.71 -37.96 -24.02
CA GLU A 141 -22.50 -38.61 -24.49
C GLU A 141 -21.73 -37.71 -25.49
N GLU A 142 -20.41 -37.91 -25.53
CA GLU A 142 -19.50 -37.71 -26.67
C GLU A 142 -19.42 -36.34 -27.38
N GLU A 143 -18.26 -35.67 -27.23
CA GLU A 143 -17.29 -35.61 -28.35
C GLU A 143 -15.87 -35.26 -27.82
N GLU A 144 -15.08 -36.30 -27.49
CA GLU A 144 -13.63 -36.16 -27.31
C GLU A 144 -12.95 -36.14 -28.69
N ASN A 145 -12.46 -34.98 -29.12
CA ASN A 145 -11.61 -34.90 -30.31
C ASN A 145 -10.14 -35.17 -29.95
N ASN A 146 -9.78 -36.46 -29.90
CA ASN A 146 -8.40 -36.89 -29.99
C ASN A 146 -7.84 -36.57 -31.39
N ILE A 147 -6.75 -35.80 -31.44
CA ILE A 147 -5.84 -35.78 -32.58
C ILE A 147 -4.47 -36.17 -32.05
N GLU A 148 -4.10 -37.42 -32.33
CA GLU A 148 -2.80 -38.01 -32.00
C GLU A 148 -2.10 -38.36 -33.32
N GLU A 149 -0.77 -38.25 -33.32
CA GLU A 149 0.18 -38.72 -34.34
C GLU A 149 0.14 -38.06 -35.74
N ASP A 150 1.24 -37.38 -36.10
CA ASP A 150 2.23 -37.99 -37.02
C ASP A 150 3.58 -37.26 -36.89
N GLU A 151 4.58 -37.93 -36.31
CA GLU A 151 5.99 -37.56 -36.45
C GLU A 151 6.55 -38.22 -37.74
N GLU A 152 6.84 -37.44 -38.78
CA GLU A 152 7.73 -37.90 -39.86
C GLU A 152 9.00 -37.03 -39.93
N GLU A 153 10.12 -37.60 -39.47
CA GLU A 153 11.45 -37.13 -39.85
C GLU A 153 11.62 -37.25 -41.37
N SER A 154 11.84 -36.13 -42.06
CA SER A 154 12.52 -36.14 -43.35
C SER A 154 13.61 -35.08 -43.38
N ASN A 155 14.86 -35.54 -43.29
CA ASN A 155 15.99 -34.78 -43.82
C ASN A 155 15.95 -34.91 -45.33
N ASP A 156 15.87 -33.79 -46.06
CA ASP A 156 16.56 -33.66 -47.33
C ASP A 156 16.93 -32.18 -47.58
N GLU A 157 18.06 -31.99 -48.25
CA GLU A 157 18.67 -30.69 -48.48
C GLU A 157 17.97 -29.96 -49.63
N ASP A 158 17.46 -28.75 -49.41
CA ASP A 158 17.30 -27.77 -50.48
C ASP A 158 17.69 -26.37 -49.97
N GLN A 159 18.68 -25.77 -50.63
CA GLN A 159 18.96 -24.34 -50.52
C GLN A 159 17.97 -23.63 -51.44
N ASP A 160 17.15 -22.71 -50.91
CA ASP A 160 16.64 -21.59 -51.69
C ASP A 160 16.28 -20.42 -50.75
N ASP A 161 16.82 -19.25 -51.11
CA ASP A 161 16.46 -17.88 -50.77
C ASP A 161 15.43 -17.63 -49.65
N ILE A 162 15.94 -17.21 -48.48
CA ILE A 162 15.20 -16.29 -47.61
C ILE A 162 15.20 -14.94 -48.33
N GLU A 163 14.14 -14.67 -49.12
CA GLU A 163 13.84 -13.30 -49.52
C GLU A 163 13.58 -12.48 -48.25
N ASP A 164 14.43 -11.46 -48.03
CA ASP A 164 14.18 -10.42 -47.03
C ASP A 164 12.76 -9.89 -47.22
N ASN A 165 11.88 -10.12 -46.24
CA ASN A 165 10.51 -9.66 -46.30
C ASN A 165 10.47 -8.15 -45.98
N GLU A 166 11.00 -7.35 -46.92
CA GLU A 166 11.02 -5.89 -46.90
C GLU A 166 9.61 -5.34 -46.65
N GLU A 167 8.54 -6.02 -47.07
CA GLU A 167 7.17 -5.54 -46.86
C GLU A 167 6.75 -5.61 -45.37
N LEU A 168 7.13 -6.67 -44.64
CA LEU A 168 6.87 -6.76 -43.19
C LEU A 168 7.74 -5.76 -42.40
N ASN A 169 9.02 -5.65 -42.73
CA ASN A 169 9.93 -4.72 -42.06
C ASN A 169 9.55 -3.26 -42.35
N ASN A 170 9.15 -2.93 -43.59
CA ASN A 170 8.59 -1.61 -43.92
C ASN A 170 7.29 -1.35 -43.16
N LEU A 171 6.38 -2.32 -42.98
CA LEU A 171 5.16 -2.11 -42.21
C LEU A 171 5.44 -1.75 -40.73
N VAL A 172 6.46 -2.37 -40.12
CA VAL A 172 6.90 -2.05 -38.75
C VAL A 172 7.62 -0.69 -38.69
N GLU A 173 8.51 -0.37 -39.65
CA GLU A 173 9.14 0.96 -39.72
C GLU A 173 8.11 2.08 -40.00
N ILE A 174 7.12 1.83 -40.85
CA ILE A 174 6.05 2.79 -41.18
C ILE A 174 5.20 3.11 -39.95
N ASP A 175 4.82 2.14 -39.12
CA ASP A 175 4.07 2.42 -37.88
C ASP A 175 4.91 3.26 -36.90
N TYR A 176 6.23 2.98 -36.81
CA TYR A 176 7.15 3.73 -35.95
C TYR A 176 7.36 5.18 -36.44
N ASP A 177 7.56 5.39 -37.74
CA ASP A 177 7.73 6.74 -38.31
C ASP A 177 6.41 7.52 -38.41
N ILE A 178 5.24 6.85 -38.47
CA ILE A 178 3.93 7.50 -38.30
C ILE A 178 3.77 8.01 -36.86
N LYS A 179 4.03 7.17 -35.84
CA LYS A 179 3.99 7.59 -34.41
C LYS A 179 4.91 8.79 -34.14
N LYS A 180 6.03 8.89 -34.86
CA LYS A 180 7.02 9.98 -34.74
C LYS A 180 6.64 11.29 -35.46
N ASN A 181 5.72 11.25 -36.42
CA ASN A 181 5.30 12.42 -37.23
C ASN A 181 3.89 12.92 -36.92
N ILE A 182 3.10 12.18 -36.14
CA ILE A 182 1.86 12.67 -35.53
C ILE A 182 2.25 13.66 -34.41
N ASP A 183 1.64 14.84 -34.36
CA ASP A 183 1.90 15.76 -33.24
C ASP A 183 1.39 15.18 -31.91
N GLU A 184 2.05 15.50 -30.80
CA GLU A 184 1.76 14.87 -29.49
C GLU A 184 0.28 15.04 -29.09
N ASN A 185 -0.36 16.15 -29.49
CA ASN A 185 -1.79 16.38 -29.23
C ASN A 185 -2.69 15.45 -30.05
N THR A 186 -2.31 15.13 -31.28
CA THR A 186 -3.06 14.25 -32.18
C THR A 186 -2.92 12.80 -31.75
N TYR A 187 -1.74 12.37 -31.27
CA TYR A 187 -1.56 11.05 -30.66
C TYR A 187 -2.39 10.91 -29.37
N ILE A 188 -2.33 11.92 -28.49
CA ILE A 188 -3.17 11.98 -27.28
C ILE A 188 -4.67 11.94 -27.61
N ASN A 189 -5.11 12.61 -28.68
CA ASN A 189 -6.52 12.60 -29.07
C ASN A 189 -6.98 11.27 -29.68
N LEU A 190 -6.10 10.52 -30.37
CA LEU A 190 -6.43 9.17 -30.87
C LEU A 190 -6.57 8.16 -29.73
N GLN A 191 -5.65 8.16 -28.77
CA GLN A 191 -5.75 7.33 -27.56
C GLN A 191 -7.03 7.60 -26.75
N ARG A 192 -7.59 8.81 -26.83
CA ARG A 192 -8.83 9.18 -26.15
C ARG A 192 -10.10 8.57 -26.75
N GLU A 193 -10.05 8.01 -27.96
CA GLU A 193 -11.21 7.38 -28.60
C GLU A 193 -11.51 5.97 -28.04
N ASP A 194 -10.54 5.34 -27.34
CA ASP A 194 -10.67 4.00 -26.75
C ASP A 194 -11.35 3.98 -25.37
N TYR A 195 -11.70 5.15 -24.82
CA TYR A 195 -12.31 5.30 -23.49
C TYR A 195 -13.78 5.72 -23.58
N ASP A 196 -14.65 4.99 -22.89
CA ASP A 196 -16.05 5.37 -22.69
C ASP A 196 -16.19 6.69 -21.91
N ARG A 197 -15.24 6.95 -21.00
CA ARG A 197 -15.25 8.12 -20.10
C ARG A 197 -13.86 8.65 -19.82
N ILE A 198 -13.77 9.97 -19.65
CA ILE A 198 -12.57 10.69 -19.23
C ILE A 198 -12.92 11.53 -18.00
N LEU A 199 -12.17 11.41 -16.90
CA LEU A 199 -12.46 12.03 -15.61
C LEU A 199 -11.25 12.82 -15.05
N SER A 200 -11.55 13.89 -14.33
CA SER A 200 -10.63 14.72 -13.53
C SER A 200 -11.45 15.70 -12.68
N GLY A 201 -10.90 16.21 -11.58
CA GLY A 201 -11.52 17.22 -10.73
C GLY A 201 -12.58 16.67 -9.76
N GLU A 202 -13.59 17.48 -9.46
CA GLU A 202 -14.55 17.19 -8.39
C GLU A 202 -15.82 16.47 -8.89
N ILE A 203 -16.20 15.38 -8.20
CA ILE A 203 -17.47 14.68 -8.41
C ILE A 203 -18.47 15.07 -7.32
N PHE A 204 -19.60 15.65 -7.74
CA PHE A 204 -20.67 16.16 -6.87
C PHE A 204 -21.92 15.27 -6.77
N SER A 205 -22.00 14.21 -7.58
CA SER A 205 -23.17 13.32 -7.68
C SER A 205 -22.75 11.86 -7.82
N SER A 206 -23.46 10.95 -7.16
CA SER A 206 -23.27 9.50 -7.26
C SER A 206 -23.25 9.00 -8.70
N GLN A 207 -22.43 7.98 -8.99
CA GLN A 207 -22.22 7.47 -10.34
C GLN A 207 -22.08 5.95 -10.36
N ILE A 208 -22.34 5.38 -11.54
CA ILE A 208 -21.94 4.02 -11.90
C ILE A 208 -20.79 4.13 -12.90
N TRP A 209 -19.74 3.35 -12.67
CA TRP A 209 -18.53 3.26 -13.50
C TRP A 209 -18.47 1.87 -14.15
N SER A 210 -18.16 1.85 -15.44
CA SER A 210 -18.20 0.66 -16.30
C SER A 210 -17.41 0.93 -17.58
N GLY A 211 -16.84 -0.12 -18.19
CA GLY A 211 -16.09 0.00 -19.44
C GLY A 211 -14.70 0.58 -19.23
N ASN A 212 -14.18 1.31 -20.21
CA ASN A 212 -12.86 1.96 -20.17
C ASN A 212 -12.97 3.41 -19.69
N ILE A 213 -12.24 3.75 -18.64
CA ILE A 213 -12.23 5.06 -18.00
C ILE A 213 -10.79 5.57 -17.89
N LEU A 214 -10.50 6.71 -18.50
CA LEU A 214 -9.23 7.42 -18.32
C LEU A 214 -9.38 8.48 -17.22
N ILE A 215 -8.44 8.50 -16.28
CA ILE A 215 -8.25 9.57 -15.30
C ILE A 215 -7.07 10.43 -15.77
N GLU A 216 -7.32 11.73 -15.94
CA GLU A 216 -6.35 12.70 -16.51
C GLU A 216 -5.91 13.78 -15.52
N GLY A 217 -6.39 13.71 -14.30
CA GLY A 217 -5.99 14.57 -13.21
C GLY A 217 -6.68 14.15 -11.93
N ASP A 218 -6.25 14.68 -10.80
CA ASP A 218 -6.77 14.29 -9.49
C ASP A 218 -8.30 14.29 -9.45
N LEU A 219 -8.86 13.25 -8.85
CA LEU A 219 -10.30 13.05 -8.82
C LEU A 219 -10.79 13.03 -7.37
N MET A 220 -11.65 13.98 -7.01
CA MET A 220 -12.14 14.15 -5.64
C MET A 220 -13.65 13.92 -5.57
N MET A 221 -14.07 12.90 -4.82
CA MET A 221 -15.48 12.62 -4.59
C MET A 221 -15.96 13.36 -3.35
N MET A 222 -17.11 14.02 -3.41
CA MET A 222 -17.67 14.69 -2.24
C MET A 222 -18.27 13.66 -1.24
N PRO A 223 -18.34 13.96 0.07
CA PRO A 223 -18.74 12.95 1.07
C PRO A 223 -20.17 12.36 0.94
N TRP A 224 -21.05 13.02 0.18
CA TRP A 224 -22.40 12.53 -0.11
C TRP A 224 -22.51 11.75 -1.43
N VAL A 225 -21.39 11.50 -2.11
CA VAL A 225 -21.32 10.75 -3.36
C VAL A 225 -21.15 9.27 -3.07
N GLU A 226 -21.86 8.44 -3.82
CA GLU A 226 -21.64 7.00 -3.88
C GLU A 226 -21.14 6.63 -5.28
N ILE A 227 -20.00 5.96 -5.36
CA ILE A 227 -19.49 5.38 -6.61
C ILE A 227 -19.65 3.87 -6.56
N ASN A 228 -20.32 3.33 -7.57
CA ASN A 228 -20.42 1.89 -7.82
C ASN A 228 -19.61 1.56 -9.07
N ILE A 229 -18.57 0.74 -8.95
CA ILE A 229 -17.74 0.30 -10.07
C ILE A 229 -18.14 -1.14 -10.41
N LEU A 230 -18.52 -1.38 -11.67
CA LEU A 230 -19.01 -2.68 -12.12
C LEU A 230 -17.85 -3.65 -12.44
N PRO A 231 -18.08 -4.97 -12.41
CA PRO A 231 -17.10 -5.97 -12.86
C PRO A 231 -16.56 -5.68 -14.27
N GLY A 232 -15.27 -5.95 -14.48
CA GLY A 232 -14.58 -5.73 -15.75
C GLY A 232 -14.28 -4.27 -16.11
N THR A 233 -14.46 -3.31 -15.18
CA THR A 233 -14.14 -1.90 -15.46
C THR A 233 -12.63 -1.67 -15.57
N ARG A 234 -12.20 -1.22 -16.76
CA ARG A 234 -10.90 -0.64 -17.10
C ARG A 234 -10.71 0.78 -16.52
N ILE A 235 -9.88 1.01 -15.50
CA ILE A 235 -9.55 2.36 -15.01
C ILE A 235 -8.05 2.61 -15.21
N GLU A 236 -7.74 3.63 -16.01
CA GLU A 236 -6.37 3.99 -16.36
C GLU A 236 -5.99 5.41 -15.91
N PHE A 237 -4.74 5.57 -15.45
CA PHE A 237 -4.19 6.86 -15.03
C PHE A 237 -3.21 7.40 -16.05
N THR A 238 -3.33 8.69 -16.38
CA THR A 238 -2.39 9.35 -17.29
C THR A 238 -1.04 9.56 -16.60
N LYS A 239 0.00 8.86 -17.08
CA LYS A 239 1.36 8.91 -16.49
C LYS A 239 1.91 10.34 -16.38
N SER A 240 2.28 10.74 -15.16
CA SER A 240 3.00 11.99 -14.83
C SER A 240 2.42 13.29 -15.46
N LYS A 241 1.12 13.31 -15.76
CA LYS A 241 0.42 14.41 -16.48
C LYS A 241 -0.92 14.77 -15.82
N ASP A 242 -0.90 15.02 -14.51
CA ASP A 242 -2.06 15.56 -13.79
C ASP A 242 -2.48 16.95 -14.31
N LYS A 243 -3.73 17.05 -14.77
CA LYS A 243 -4.35 18.30 -15.27
C LYS A 243 -5.05 19.11 -14.18
N THR A 244 -5.28 18.54 -13.00
CA THR A 244 -5.99 19.17 -11.88
C THR A 244 -5.29 18.93 -10.52
N PRO A 245 -4.00 19.28 -10.33
CA PRO A 245 -3.29 19.06 -9.08
C PRO A 245 -4.03 19.53 -7.83
N SER A 246 -4.24 18.59 -6.91
CA SER A 246 -4.99 18.79 -5.69
C SER A 246 -4.19 19.57 -4.65
N ILE A 247 -4.88 20.46 -3.93
CA ILE A 247 -4.32 21.10 -2.73
C ILE A 247 -4.15 20.12 -1.55
N HIS A 248 -4.66 18.89 -1.69
CA HIS A 248 -4.55 17.82 -0.68
C HIS A 248 -3.27 16.99 -0.84
N HIS A 249 -2.47 17.24 -1.87
CA HIS A 249 -1.10 16.75 -1.94
C HIS A 249 -0.23 17.47 -0.91
N ILE A 250 0.19 16.71 0.10
CA ILE A 250 1.06 17.13 1.19
C ILE A 250 2.44 16.52 0.94
N GLU A 251 3.51 17.31 1.11
CA GLU A 251 4.86 16.75 1.13
C GLU A 251 5.02 15.85 2.35
N LEU A 252 5.38 14.59 2.12
CA LEU A 252 5.60 13.67 3.22
C LEU A 252 7.01 13.91 3.79
N GLY A 253 7.05 14.02 5.12
CA GLY A 253 8.28 14.25 5.85
C GLY A 253 9.22 13.04 5.77
N PRO A 254 10.52 13.23 6.03
CA PRO A 254 11.43 12.11 6.23
C PRO A 254 10.94 11.19 7.37
N ASP A 255 10.95 9.89 7.12
CA ASP A 255 10.55 8.81 8.04
C ASP A 255 11.75 7.94 8.49
N GLY A 256 12.92 8.13 7.87
CA GLY A 256 14.14 7.34 8.05
C GLY A 256 14.44 6.38 6.89
N PHE A 257 13.44 5.99 6.10
CA PHE A 257 13.58 5.09 4.95
C PHE A 257 13.53 5.86 3.63
N ASN A 258 12.49 6.69 3.43
CA ASN A 258 12.24 7.46 2.21
C ASN A 258 12.85 8.86 2.22
N ASP A 259 13.80 9.15 3.12
CA ASP A 259 14.41 10.48 3.30
C ASP A 259 14.99 11.07 2.01
N LEU A 260 15.56 10.22 1.15
CA LEU A 260 16.18 10.59 -0.13
C LEU A 260 15.22 10.52 -1.32
N ASP A 261 14.01 10.01 -1.15
CA ASP A 261 13.06 9.85 -2.24
C ASP A 261 12.56 11.21 -2.77
N SER A 262 12.61 11.40 -4.09
CA SER A 262 11.99 12.56 -4.74
C SER A 262 10.47 12.45 -4.82
N SER A 263 9.91 11.22 -4.76
CA SER A 263 8.48 10.96 -4.91
C SER A 263 7.63 11.45 -3.72
N ARG A 264 8.21 11.59 -2.52
CA ARG A 264 7.52 12.20 -1.35
C ARG A 264 7.31 13.72 -1.45
N LEU A 265 7.97 14.38 -2.40
CA LEU A 265 8.04 15.85 -2.50
C LEU A 265 6.97 16.40 -3.44
N LYS A 266 6.64 17.69 -3.27
CA LYS A 266 5.59 18.36 -4.06
C LYS A 266 5.79 18.29 -5.59
N PRO A 267 7.03 18.36 -6.14
CA PRO A 267 7.24 18.23 -7.58
C PRO A 267 6.86 16.87 -8.18
N TYR A 268 6.73 15.82 -7.36
CA TYR A 268 6.15 14.55 -7.74
C TYR A 268 4.62 14.62 -7.71
N THR A 269 4.06 14.96 -6.55
CA THR A 269 2.60 14.92 -6.34
C THR A 269 1.87 15.90 -7.27
N ASP A 270 2.44 17.08 -7.56
CA ASP A 270 1.92 18.04 -8.56
C ASP A 270 1.83 17.52 -10.01
N LYS A 271 2.27 16.29 -10.29
CA LYS A 271 2.24 15.65 -11.61
C LYS A 271 1.54 14.29 -11.63
N HIS A 272 1.34 13.64 -10.48
CA HIS A 272 0.91 12.24 -10.41
C HIS A 272 -0.45 12.12 -9.74
N ILE A 273 -1.34 11.40 -10.41
CA ILE A 273 -2.77 11.44 -10.13
C ILE A 273 -3.14 10.61 -8.89
N SER A 274 -3.95 11.19 -8.03
CA SER A 274 -4.62 10.56 -6.89
C SER A 274 -6.15 10.55 -7.07
N VAL A 275 -6.82 9.53 -6.52
CA VAL A 275 -8.29 9.49 -6.42
C VAL A 275 -8.72 9.51 -4.97
N PHE A 276 -9.43 10.54 -4.56
CA PHE A 276 -9.90 10.76 -3.20
C PHE A 276 -11.37 10.33 -3.04
N PHE A 277 -11.57 9.14 -2.47
CA PHE A 277 -12.88 8.60 -2.10
C PHE A 277 -13.30 9.15 -0.72
N ASN A 278 -13.80 10.39 -0.67
CA ASN A 278 -14.32 10.97 0.58
C ASN A 278 -15.78 10.58 0.88
N GLY A 279 -16.45 9.93 -0.08
CA GLY A 279 -17.80 9.38 0.05
C GLY A 279 -17.78 7.86 -0.11
N LYS A 280 -18.94 7.24 -0.28
CA LYS A 280 -19.04 5.77 -0.36
C LYS A 280 -18.42 5.21 -1.65
N ILE A 281 -17.66 4.13 -1.54
CA ILE A 281 -17.11 3.37 -2.67
C ILE A 281 -17.49 1.89 -2.59
N ASN A 282 -18.08 1.39 -3.69
CA ASN A 282 -18.39 -0.02 -3.91
C ASN A 282 -17.74 -0.48 -5.22
N ALA A 283 -16.51 -0.99 -5.12
CA ALA A 283 -15.75 -1.56 -6.22
C ALA A 283 -15.85 -3.09 -6.17
N ASN A 284 -16.95 -3.64 -6.69
CA ASN A 284 -17.28 -5.06 -6.59
C ASN A 284 -17.12 -5.76 -7.94
N GLY A 285 -15.89 -6.20 -8.23
CA GLY A 285 -15.58 -7.06 -9.37
C GLY A 285 -15.95 -8.52 -9.13
N THR A 286 -15.65 -9.38 -10.11
CA THR A 286 -15.71 -10.83 -9.95
C THR A 286 -14.36 -11.46 -10.32
N LYS A 287 -14.11 -12.70 -9.90
CA LYS A 287 -12.88 -13.43 -10.24
C LYS A 287 -12.59 -13.46 -11.75
N ASP A 288 -13.64 -13.64 -12.56
CA ASP A 288 -13.54 -13.73 -14.02
C ASP A 288 -13.52 -12.35 -14.69
N ASN A 289 -14.00 -11.31 -14.00
CA ASN A 289 -14.07 -9.93 -14.49
C ASN A 289 -13.65 -8.96 -13.37
N PRO A 290 -12.37 -8.93 -12.99
CA PRO A 290 -11.87 -8.03 -11.97
C PRO A 290 -11.97 -6.58 -12.43
N ILE A 291 -11.97 -5.64 -11.48
CA ILE A 291 -11.80 -4.21 -11.75
C ILE A 291 -10.31 -3.91 -11.76
N LEU A 292 -9.79 -3.23 -12.77
CA LEU A 292 -8.36 -2.94 -12.90
C LEU A 292 -8.08 -1.43 -12.83
N PHE A 293 -7.25 -1.03 -11.88
CA PHE A 293 -6.69 0.31 -11.72
C PHE A 293 -5.20 0.26 -12.10
N THR A 294 -4.80 0.93 -13.17
CA THR A 294 -3.43 0.80 -13.73
C THR A 294 -3.00 2.05 -14.49
N SER A 295 -1.74 2.08 -14.92
CA SER A 295 -1.19 3.13 -15.78
C SER A 295 -1.70 3.03 -17.23
N ASN A 296 -1.89 4.17 -17.91
CA ASN A 296 -2.36 4.21 -19.30
C ASN A 296 -1.26 4.02 -20.37
N VAL A 297 0.01 3.88 -19.98
CA VAL A 297 1.11 3.69 -20.95
C VAL A 297 1.38 2.20 -21.24
N GLU A 298 2.05 1.92 -22.34
CA GLU A 298 2.47 0.56 -22.72
C GLU A 298 3.60 0.07 -21.79
N ASP A 299 4.69 0.84 -21.72
CA ASP A 299 5.82 0.66 -20.80
C ASP A 299 5.49 1.13 -19.38
N LYS A 300 4.60 0.39 -18.70
CA LYS A 300 4.19 0.67 -17.32
C LYS A 300 5.36 0.51 -16.35
N TYR A 301 5.45 1.41 -15.37
CA TYR A 301 6.47 1.33 -14.32
C TYR A 301 5.94 1.81 -12.97
N TYR A 302 6.70 1.57 -11.90
CA TYR A 302 6.40 2.13 -10.58
C TYR A 302 6.27 3.66 -10.67
N ASN A 303 5.46 4.26 -9.79
CA ASN A 303 5.23 5.72 -9.77
C ASN A 303 4.64 6.30 -11.08
N ASP A 304 3.92 5.53 -11.90
CA ASP A 304 3.20 6.10 -13.05
C ASP A 304 2.04 7.02 -12.61
N TRP A 305 1.43 6.71 -11.47
CA TRP A 305 0.40 7.50 -10.79
C TRP A 305 0.59 7.39 -9.26
N SER A 306 -0.15 8.20 -8.48
CA SER A 306 0.08 8.31 -7.03
C SER A 306 -0.69 7.24 -6.25
N SER A 307 -2.00 7.44 -6.00
CA SER A 307 -2.73 6.68 -4.97
C SER A 307 -4.25 6.63 -5.13
N LEU A 308 -4.87 5.53 -4.71
CA LEU A 308 -6.29 5.50 -4.31
C LEU A 308 -6.38 5.86 -2.82
N VAL A 309 -6.88 7.04 -2.52
CA VAL A 309 -6.97 7.60 -1.16
C VAL A 309 -8.40 7.43 -0.65
N VAL A 310 -8.60 6.51 0.29
CA VAL A 310 -9.88 6.18 0.92
C VAL A 310 -10.00 7.00 2.20
N ASN A 311 -11.01 7.88 2.26
CA ASN A 311 -11.27 8.84 3.34
C ASN A 311 -12.75 8.81 3.72
N THR A 312 -13.23 7.63 4.10
CA THR A 312 -14.66 7.31 4.25
C THR A 312 -14.82 6.09 5.15
N ASP A 313 -15.92 6.01 5.89
CA ASP A 313 -16.27 4.86 6.74
C ASP A 313 -17.15 3.81 6.02
N ASP A 314 -17.24 3.86 4.69
CA ASP A 314 -18.03 2.94 3.84
C ASP A 314 -17.28 2.70 2.51
N ALA A 315 -16.35 1.75 2.55
CA ALA A 315 -15.52 1.35 1.41
C ALA A 315 -15.45 -0.16 1.26
N TYR A 316 -15.87 -0.66 0.11
CA TYR A 316 -15.82 -2.06 -0.27
C TYR A 316 -15.04 -2.25 -1.57
N PHE A 317 -13.99 -3.05 -1.53
CA PHE A 317 -13.18 -3.46 -2.67
C PHE A 317 -13.15 -4.99 -2.74
N ASN A 318 -13.65 -5.58 -3.83
CA ASN A 318 -13.69 -7.02 -4.04
C ASN A 318 -13.29 -7.38 -5.47
N ASN A 319 -12.40 -8.36 -5.63
CA ASN A 319 -11.78 -8.72 -6.92
C ASN A 319 -11.28 -7.47 -7.69
N VAL A 320 -10.54 -6.59 -7.01
CA VAL A 320 -9.84 -5.47 -7.66
C VAL A 320 -8.37 -5.81 -7.89
N ILE A 321 -7.79 -5.24 -8.95
CA ILE A 321 -6.36 -5.24 -9.23
C ILE A 321 -5.92 -3.78 -9.24
N ILE A 322 -4.93 -3.42 -8.43
CA ILE A 322 -4.37 -2.06 -8.35
C ILE A 322 -2.86 -2.15 -8.59
N GLU A 323 -2.34 -1.39 -9.56
CA GLU A 323 -0.95 -1.54 -9.99
C GLU A 323 -0.27 -0.29 -10.58
N TYR A 324 1.06 -0.26 -10.52
CA TYR A 324 1.95 0.78 -11.09
C TYR A 324 1.80 2.16 -10.42
N CYS A 325 1.61 2.13 -9.11
CA CYS A 325 1.35 3.30 -8.25
C CYS A 325 2.61 3.76 -7.49
N GLN A 326 2.46 4.82 -6.70
CA GLN A 326 3.34 5.14 -5.58
C GLN A 326 2.91 4.35 -4.34
N ALA A 327 1.82 4.78 -3.71
CA ALA A 327 1.20 4.10 -2.58
C ALA A 327 -0.22 3.69 -3.00
N CYS A 328 -0.44 2.42 -3.28
CA CYS A 328 -1.55 1.98 -4.14
C CYS A 328 -2.93 2.20 -3.51
N LEU A 329 -3.17 1.59 -2.35
CA LEU A 329 -4.41 1.75 -1.59
C LEU A 329 -4.07 2.35 -0.23
N VAL A 330 -4.35 3.65 -0.09
CA VAL A 330 -4.08 4.44 1.12
C VAL A 330 -5.41 4.69 1.83
N VAL A 331 -5.54 4.20 3.06
CA VAL A 331 -6.68 4.50 3.93
C VAL A 331 -6.25 5.54 4.95
N VAL A 332 -6.85 6.73 4.93
CA VAL A 332 -6.42 7.82 5.82
C VAL A 332 -7.00 7.70 7.23
N ASP A 333 -6.25 8.23 8.19
CA ASP A 333 -6.49 8.13 9.63
C ASP A 333 -7.53 9.16 10.15
N PRO A 334 -8.56 8.74 10.92
CA PRO A 334 -9.07 7.38 11.11
C PRO A 334 -10.27 7.12 10.19
N SER A 335 -10.32 5.92 9.58
CA SER A 335 -11.49 5.41 8.87
C SER A 335 -11.92 4.04 9.43
N GLU A 336 -13.21 3.74 9.41
CA GLU A 336 -13.81 2.48 9.87
C GLU A 336 -14.56 1.71 8.75
N ASN A 337 -15.00 0.48 9.05
CA ASN A 337 -15.77 -0.40 8.16
C ASN A 337 -15.18 -0.62 6.74
N ILE A 338 -13.88 -0.44 6.58
CA ILE A 338 -13.17 -0.74 5.33
C ILE A 338 -13.16 -2.26 5.11
N ILE A 339 -13.59 -2.72 3.94
CA ILE A 339 -13.52 -4.13 3.57
C ILE A 339 -12.79 -4.25 2.24
N VAL A 340 -11.66 -4.94 2.25
CA VAL A 340 -10.88 -5.27 1.04
C VAL A 340 -10.71 -6.77 0.97
N GLU A 341 -11.19 -7.38 -0.11
CA GLU A 341 -11.19 -8.83 -0.23
C GLU A 341 -10.93 -9.38 -1.62
N ASN A 342 -10.34 -10.57 -1.68
CA ASN A 342 -10.08 -11.32 -2.92
C ASN A 342 -9.34 -10.49 -4.00
N SER A 343 -8.51 -9.52 -3.56
CA SER A 343 -7.96 -8.47 -4.42
C SER A 343 -6.43 -8.55 -4.50
N ILE A 344 -5.86 -8.00 -5.57
CA ILE A 344 -4.42 -7.97 -5.82
C ILE A 344 -3.96 -6.52 -5.85
N VAL A 345 -2.97 -6.19 -5.04
CA VAL A 345 -2.27 -4.91 -5.13
C VAL A 345 -0.80 -5.19 -5.39
N ARG A 346 -0.26 -4.60 -6.45
CA ARG A 346 1.08 -4.95 -6.92
C ARG A 346 1.81 -3.83 -7.64
N HIS A 347 3.11 -4.00 -7.87
CA HIS A 347 3.91 -2.99 -8.58
C HIS A 347 3.79 -1.59 -7.93
N GLY A 348 3.81 -1.56 -6.59
CA GLY A 348 3.76 -0.33 -5.82
C GLY A 348 5.17 0.14 -5.47
N PHE A 349 5.48 1.41 -5.66
CA PHE A 349 6.81 1.92 -5.33
C PHE A 349 7.04 1.96 -3.81
N TRP A 350 6.00 2.34 -3.07
CA TRP A 350 5.97 2.33 -1.60
C TRP A 350 5.09 1.18 -1.11
N GLY A 351 4.09 1.49 -0.29
CA GLY A 351 3.09 0.58 0.23
C GLY A 351 2.10 0.11 -0.83
N CYS A 352 1.85 -1.19 -0.88
CA CYS A 352 0.68 -1.73 -1.57
C CYS A 352 -0.60 -1.40 -0.77
N PHE A 353 -0.63 -1.76 0.51
CA PHE A 353 -1.69 -1.37 1.44
C PHE A 353 -1.14 -0.47 2.56
N SER A 354 -1.46 0.82 2.55
CA SER A 354 -1.13 1.75 3.63
C SER A 354 -2.38 2.05 4.44
N ILE A 355 -2.55 1.37 5.58
CA ILE A 355 -3.82 1.34 6.34
C ILE A 355 -3.85 2.42 7.44
N ALA A 356 -2.70 3.02 7.76
CA ALA A 356 -2.57 4.00 8.84
C ALA A 356 -3.24 3.50 10.14
N ASN A 357 -3.82 4.39 10.96
CA ASN A 357 -4.55 4.03 12.18
C ASN A 357 -5.97 3.46 11.93
N SER A 358 -6.34 3.21 10.67
CA SER A 358 -7.71 2.83 10.28
C SER A 358 -8.03 1.36 10.52
N ASN A 359 -9.33 1.06 10.64
CA ASN A 359 -9.83 -0.24 11.06
C ASN A 359 -10.71 -0.86 9.98
N GLY A 360 -10.33 -2.03 9.49
CA GLY A 360 -11.05 -2.76 8.46
C GLY A 360 -10.81 -4.27 8.50
N VAL A 361 -11.44 -4.97 7.55
CA VAL A 361 -11.25 -6.40 7.29
C VAL A 361 -10.56 -6.55 5.94
N TYR A 362 -9.35 -7.09 5.96
CA TYR A 362 -8.54 -7.37 4.79
C TYR A 362 -8.44 -8.89 4.66
N ARG A 363 -9.07 -9.49 3.64
CA ARG A 363 -9.09 -10.96 3.52
C ARG A 363 -8.88 -11.53 2.12
N ASN A 364 -8.14 -12.63 2.04
CA ASN A 364 -7.80 -13.31 0.78
C ASN A 364 -7.11 -12.39 -0.26
N ASN A 365 -6.40 -11.34 0.19
CA ASN A 365 -5.71 -10.42 -0.72
C ASN A 365 -4.27 -10.86 -0.99
N ILE A 366 -3.71 -10.37 -2.09
CA ILE A 366 -2.29 -10.53 -2.41
C ILE A 366 -1.66 -9.15 -2.50
N ALA A 367 -0.66 -8.88 -1.66
CA ALA A 367 0.31 -7.82 -1.88
C ALA A 367 1.54 -8.42 -2.58
N LYS A 368 2.02 -7.80 -3.66
CA LYS A 368 3.14 -8.34 -4.43
C LYS A 368 3.99 -7.23 -5.05
N ASP A 369 5.31 -7.31 -5.03
CA ASP A 369 6.15 -6.36 -5.77
C ASP A 369 5.90 -4.93 -5.28
N CYS A 370 6.06 -4.76 -3.97
CA CYS A 370 5.84 -3.53 -3.20
C CYS A 370 7.19 -3.05 -2.65
N GLY A 371 7.63 -1.86 -3.06
CA GLY A 371 8.99 -1.39 -2.80
C GLY A 371 9.25 -0.88 -1.40
N HIS A 372 8.21 -0.50 -0.64
CA HIS A 372 8.32 -0.27 0.79
C HIS A 372 7.61 -1.40 1.53
N GLU A 373 6.28 -1.36 1.71
CA GLU A 373 5.54 -2.42 2.41
C GLU A 373 4.47 -3.12 1.57
N GLY A 374 4.27 -4.42 1.78
CA GLY A 374 3.05 -5.09 1.36
C GLY A 374 1.84 -4.54 2.13
N PHE A 375 1.96 -4.51 3.45
CA PHE A 375 1.00 -3.89 4.37
C PHE A 375 1.72 -3.02 5.41
N ASP A 376 1.47 -1.71 5.40
CA ASP A 376 1.76 -0.78 6.49
C ASP A 376 0.51 -0.63 7.38
N ILE A 377 0.66 -0.98 8.67
CA ILE A 377 -0.44 -1.10 9.62
C ILE A 377 -0.12 -0.34 10.92
N LYS A 378 -1.04 0.54 11.32
CA LYS A 378 -0.99 1.26 12.60
C LYS A 378 -2.29 1.16 13.41
N GLY A 379 -3.37 0.68 12.80
CA GLY A 379 -4.69 0.47 13.41
C GLY A 379 -4.90 -0.95 13.96
N ASN A 380 -6.15 -1.31 14.27
CA ASN A 380 -6.53 -2.61 14.82
C ASN A 380 -7.27 -3.48 13.77
N SER A 381 -6.86 -3.37 12.51
CA SER A 381 -7.47 -4.10 11.39
C SER A 381 -7.35 -5.62 11.56
N LYS A 382 -8.30 -6.36 10.97
CA LYS A 382 -8.27 -7.83 10.90
C LYS A 382 -7.77 -8.30 9.53
N LEU A 383 -6.70 -9.07 9.53
CA LEU A 383 -6.04 -9.61 8.34
C LEU A 383 -6.22 -11.13 8.30
N ILE A 384 -6.91 -11.66 7.29
CA ILE A 384 -7.27 -13.08 7.15
C ILE A 384 -6.83 -13.64 5.80
N ASN A 385 -6.08 -14.75 5.76
CA ASN A 385 -5.67 -15.42 4.51
C ASN A 385 -4.99 -14.49 3.47
N ASN A 386 -4.35 -13.38 3.87
CA ASN A 386 -3.64 -12.53 2.92
C ASN A 386 -2.25 -13.11 2.64
N GLU A 387 -1.74 -12.92 1.43
CA GLU A 387 -0.40 -13.32 1.02
C GLU A 387 0.45 -12.09 0.66
N VAL A 388 1.66 -12.00 1.20
CA VAL A 388 2.65 -10.99 0.84
C VAL A 388 3.92 -11.65 0.33
N LYS A 389 4.42 -11.19 -0.82
CA LYS A 389 5.61 -11.74 -1.48
C LYS A 389 6.30 -10.72 -2.37
N ASP A 390 7.53 -11.02 -2.76
CA ASP A 390 8.36 -10.20 -3.64
C ASP A 390 8.35 -8.71 -3.21
N SER A 391 8.36 -8.39 -1.91
CA SER A 391 8.22 -7.02 -1.38
C SER A 391 9.35 -6.70 -0.41
N HIS A 392 9.73 -5.43 -0.25
CA HIS A 392 10.83 -5.05 0.65
C HIS A 392 10.47 -5.34 2.12
N PHE A 393 9.28 -4.90 2.54
CA PHE A 393 8.65 -5.33 3.77
C PHE A 393 7.34 -6.10 3.51
N SER A 394 7.05 -7.12 4.31
CA SER A 394 5.80 -7.90 4.25
C SER A 394 4.65 -7.23 5.01
N PHE A 395 4.63 -7.38 6.34
CA PHE A 395 3.59 -6.85 7.24
C PHE A 395 4.26 -5.94 8.28
N PHE A 396 4.38 -4.66 7.95
CA PHE A 396 5.01 -3.68 8.83
C PHE A 396 3.98 -3.09 9.81
N ILE A 397 4.29 -3.15 11.11
CA ILE A 397 3.36 -2.75 12.17
C ILE A 397 3.94 -1.53 12.90
N LEU A 398 3.59 -0.33 12.42
CA LEU A 398 3.93 0.95 13.04
C LEU A 398 3.15 1.22 14.35
N GLY A 399 2.06 0.50 14.60
CA GLY A 399 1.25 0.66 15.80
C GLY A 399 -0.02 -0.19 15.83
N GLY A 400 -0.84 0.05 16.85
CA GLY A 400 -2.10 -0.65 17.05
C GLY A 400 -1.93 -2.14 17.40
N ASN A 401 -3.04 -2.85 17.43
CA ASN A 401 -3.09 -4.29 17.70
C ASN A 401 -3.87 -5.01 16.57
N PRO A 402 -3.33 -5.05 15.34
CA PRO A 402 -3.95 -5.81 14.27
C PRO A 402 -3.96 -7.32 14.59
N THR A 403 -5.00 -8.00 14.12
CA THR A 403 -5.18 -9.44 14.31
C THR A 403 -4.91 -10.19 13.01
N PHE A 404 -4.19 -11.30 13.10
CA PHE A 404 -3.76 -12.12 11.97
C PHE A 404 -4.41 -13.52 12.06
N GLU A 405 -4.86 -14.05 10.94
CA GLU A 405 -5.50 -15.36 10.83
C GLU A 405 -5.10 -15.99 9.49
N ASN A 406 -4.26 -17.03 9.51
CA ASN A 406 -3.79 -17.80 8.33
C ASN A 406 -3.18 -16.95 7.19
N ASN A 407 -2.55 -15.81 7.49
CA ASN A 407 -1.83 -15.04 6.47
C ASN A 407 -0.52 -15.74 6.10
N ARG A 408 0.06 -15.36 4.98
CA ARG A 408 1.32 -15.89 4.43
C ARG A 408 2.25 -14.74 4.10
N ALA A 409 3.49 -14.78 4.58
CA ALA A 409 4.49 -13.74 4.38
C ALA A 409 5.80 -14.36 3.89
N GLN A 410 6.45 -13.73 2.92
CA GLN A 410 7.79 -14.14 2.53
C GLN A 410 8.80 -13.64 3.57
N ASN A 411 9.66 -14.52 4.06
CA ASN A 411 10.53 -14.15 5.19
C ASN A 411 11.61 -13.14 4.77
N TYR A 412 11.62 -11.96 5.39
CA TYR A 412 12.68 -10.96 5.23
C TYR A 412 13.25 -10.51 6.58
N ALA A 413 14.58 -10.28 6.65
CA ALA A 413 15.32 -10.06 7.88
C ALA A 413 14.96 -8.77 8.67
N ASN A 414 14.19 -7.86 8.06
CA ASN A 414 13.71 -6.63 8.68
C ASN A 414 12.16 -6.62 8.89
N ASP A 415 11.43 -7.66 8.49
CA ASP A 415 9.94 -7.64 8.41
C ASP A 415 9.23 -7.62 9.75
N ILE A 416 9.80 -8.32 10.72
CA ILE A 416 9.17 -8.59 12.00
C ILE A 416 10.24 -8.32 13.05
N ASN A 417 10.00 -7.35 13.93
CA ASN A 417 10.88 -7.13 15.08
C ASN A 417 11.01 -8.45 15.85
N ASP A 418 12.24 -8.95 15.95
CA ASP A 418 12.63 -10.37 16.01
C ASP A 418 12.34 -11.06 17.36
N ASN A 419 11.09 -11.05 17.84
CA ASN A 419 10.63 -11.77 19.02
C ASN A 419 9.18 -12.29 18.96
N GLU A 420 8.33 -11.76 18.07
CA GLU A 420 6.94 -12.22 17.93
C GLU A 420 6.56 -12.34 16.45
N ILE A 421 6.91 -13.48 15.83
CA ILE A 421 6.16 -13.97 14.66
C ILE A 421 4.73 -14.16 15.15
N ARG A 422 3.84 -13.24 14.77
CA ARG A 422 2.49 -13.20 15.33
C ARG A 422 1.71 -14.44 14.92
N ASP A 423 1.01 -15.03 15.89
CA ASP A 423 0.08 -16.13 15.66
C ASP A 423 -0.85 -15.79 14.47
N GLY A 424 -0.90 -16.67 13.48
CA GLY A 424 -1.67 -16.45 12.25
C GLY A 424 -0.90 -15.86 11.06
N ILE A 425 0.44 -15.88 11.07
CA ILE A 425 1.29 -15.68 9.88
C ILE A 425 2.17 -16.92 9.64
N GLU A 426 2.00 -17.57 8.48
CA GLU A 426 2.89 -18.61 7.94
C GLU A 426 4.01 -17.96 7.13
N LEU A 427 5.26 -18.38 7.35
CA LEU A 427 6.36 -17.97 6.48
C LEU A 427 6.42 -18.85 5.23
N ILE A 428 6.34 -18.22 4.05
CA ILE A 428 6.57 -18.86 2.76
C ILE A 428 8.04 -18.68 2.35
N GLU A 429 8.55 -19.67 1.61
CA GLU A 429 9.99 -19.88 1.31
C GLU A 429 10.79 -18.59 1.07
N GLU A 430 12.02 -18.55 1.61
CA GLU A 430 12.95 -17.43 1.46
C GLU A 430 13.00 -16.95 0.01
N TRP A 431 12.77 -15.65 -0.20
CA TRP A 431 12.98 -15.06 -1.50
C TRP A 431 14.46 -15.21 -1.85
N ASN A 432 14.76 -15.85 -2.97
CA ASN A 432 16.09 -15.75 -3.57
C ASN A 432 16.21 -14.40 -4.31
N CYS A 433 16.03 -13.34 -3.52
CA CYS A 433 16.19 -11.93 -3.86
C CYS A 433 17.53 -11.73 -4.55
N LYS A 434 17.52 -11.29 -5.80
CA LYS A 434 18.77 -11.08 -6.53
C LYS A 434 19.28 -9.68 -6.23
N GLU A 435 20.59 -9.52 -6.26
CA GLU A 435 21.27 -8.21 -6.27
C GLU A 435 20.84 -7.31 -7.45
N THR A 436 20.05 -7.83 -8.40
CA THR A 436 19.48 -7.12 -9.54
C THR A 436 18.04 -6.64 -9.34
N ASP A 437 17.39 -7.05 -8.26
CA ASP A 437 15.97 -6.79 -8.03
C ASP A 437 15.85 -5.45 -7.26
N PHE A 438 15.27 -4.45 -7.92
CA PHE A 438 15.23 -3.06 -7.47
C PHE A 438 13.90 -2.41 -7.83
N TRP A 439 13.31 -1.70 -6.88
CA TRP A 439 12.32 -0.66 -7.17
C TRP A 439 13.08 0.63 -7.46
N ARG A 440 12.69 1.35 -8.52
CA ARG A 440 13.38 2.58 -8.92
C ARG A 440 12.41 3.69 -9.26
N TYR A 441 12.77 4.91 -8.88
CA TYR A 441 12.13 6.13 -9.36
C TYR A 441 13.18 7.24 -9.52
N GLU A 442 13.31 7.76 -10.73
CA GLU A 442 14.43 8.66 -11.10
C GLU A 442 15.78 8.04 -10.68
N ASP A 443 16.56 8.74 -9.87
CA ASP A 443 17.84 8.25 -9.34
C ASP A 443 17.69 7.49 -8.00
N TYR A 444 16.50 7.48 -7.40
CA TYR A 444 16.23 6.80 -6.12
C TYR A 444 15.94 5.32 -6.33
N ILE A 445 16.63 4.48 -5.55
CA ILE A 445 16.55 3.02 -5.60
C ILE A 445 16.21 2.51 -4.21
N ILE A 446 15.18 1.67 -4.14
CA ILE A 446 14.97 0.77 -3.03
C ILE A 446 15.47 -0.61 -3.48
N PRO A 447 16.56 -1.15 -2.89
CA PRO A 447 17.00 -2.50 -3.20
C PRO A 447 16.03 -3.52 -2.62
N CYS A 448 15.99 -4.71 -3.23
CA CYS A 448 15.34 -5.88 -2.65
C CYS A 448 15.94 -6.27 -1.28
N MET A 449 17.20 -5.92 -1.01
CA MET A 449 17.80 -6.02 0.33
C MET A 449 18.59 -4.76 0.74
N GLY A 450 18.34 -4.23 1.94
CA GLY A 450 19.13 -3.16 2.58
C GLY A 450 18.57 -1.74 2.43
N GLU A 451 19.30 -0.73 2.92
CA GLU A 451 18.81 0.66 2.93
C GLU A 451 18.64 1.25 1.51
N PRO A 452 17.61 2.07 1.25
CA PRO A 452 17.48 2.82 0.01
C PRO A 452 18.63 3.80 -0.24
N PHE A 453 18.90 4.08 -1.52
CA PHE A 453 20.01 4.95 -1.93
C PHE A 453 19.74 5.71 -3.24
N LEU A 454 20.62 6.67 -3.54
CA LEU A 454 20.63 7.39 -4.82
C LEU A 454 21.73 6.84 -5.74
N LEU A 455 21.42 6.71 -7.03
CA LEU A 455 22.41 6.59 -8.10
C LEU A 455 23.24 7.88 -8.18
N ASN A 456 24.57 7.73 -8.26
CA ASN A 456 25.54 8.84 -8.36
C ASN A 456 25.98 9.12 -9.81
#